data_AF-X8DJC0-F1
#
_entry.id   AF-X8DJC0-F1
#
_cell.length_a   1.000
_cell.length_b   1.000
_cell.length_c   1.000
_cell.angle_alpha   90.00
_cell.angle_beta   90.00
_cell.angle_gamma   90.00
#
_symmetry.space_group_name_H-M   'P 1'
#
loop_
_entity.id
_entity.type
_entity.pdbx_description
1 polymer ?
#
loop_
_entity_poly.entity_id
_entity_poly.type
_entity_poly.pdbx_seq_one_letter_code
_entity_poly.pdbx_strand_id
1 'polypeptide(L)'
;MADKGVVTTFAIINIPFPGQRIKPPYVAAYVLLDGADIPFLHLVYDIDPADVRMGMRVEAVWKPKEEWGYGIDNIQYFRPTGEPDADYETYKDRV
;
A
#
# COMPACT_ATOMS: atom_id res chain seq x y z
N MET A 1 -7.70 7.42 11.35
CA MET A 1 -8.06 8.04 10.06
C MET A 1 -8.32 6.89 9.11
N ALA A 2 -9.43 6.87 8.37
CA ALA A 2 -9.86 5.66 7.63
C ALA A 2 -9.00 5.33 6.39
N ASP A 3 -8.09 6.23 6.04
CA ASP A 3 -7.19 6.18 4.88
C ASP A 3 -5.72 5.89 5.24
N LYS A 4 -5.41 5.75 6.53
CA LYS A 4 -4.09 5.36 7.03
C LYS A 4 -4.05 3.87 7.33
N GLY A 5 -2.88 3.27 7.19
CA GLY A 5 -2.67 1.85 7.45
C GLY A 5 -1.21 1.45 7.56
N VAL A 6 -0.99 0.15 7.63
CA VAL A 6 0.32 -0.48 7.76
C VAL A 6 0.56 -1.49 6.64
N VAL A 7 1.80 -1.51 6.11
CA VAL A 7 2.26 -2.59 5.23
C VAL A 7 2.49 -3.86 6.06
N THR A 8 1.68 -4.87 5.82
CA THR A 8 1.76 -6.18 6.52
C THR A 8 2.73 -7.13 5.83
N THR A 9 2.74 -7.16 4.50
CA THR A 9 3.70 -7.89 3.67
C THR A 9 3.74 -7.25 2.27
N PHE A 10 4.78 -7.53 1.48
CA PHE A 10 4.96 -6.92 0.16
C PHE A 10 5.82 -7.77 -0.78
N ALA A 11 5.71 -7.45 -2.07
CA ALA A 11 6.57 -7.96 -3.13
C ALA A 11 7.08 -6.78 -3.99
N ILE A 12 8.37 -6.81 -4.32
CA ILE A 12 8.99 -5.89 -5.28
C ILE A 12 8.97 -6.54 -6.66
N ILE A 13 8.26 -5.92 -7.59
CA ILE A 13 8.11 -6.43 -8.95
C ILE A 13 9.16 -5.75 -9.83
N ASN A 14 10.17 -6.52 -10.22
CA ASN A 14 11.31 -6.04 -11.02
C ASN A 14 11.21 -6.36 -12.51
N ILE A 15 10.40 -7.36 -12.88
CA ILE A 15 10.32 -7.87 -14.27
C ILE A 15 8.98 -7.45 -14.86
N PRO A 16 8.96 -6.84 -16.07
CA PRO A 16 7.71 -6.47 -16.73
C PRO A 16 6.96 -7.71 -17.24
N PHE A 17 5.63 -7.67 -17.19
CA PHE A 17 4.77 -8.68 -17.83
C PHE A 17 3.75 -8.04 -18.80
N PRO A 18 3.23 -8.78 -19.80
CA PRO A 18 2.29 -8.24 -20.77
C PRO A 18 1.02 -7.68 -20.12
N GLY A 19 0.58 -6.49 -20.56
CA GLY A 19 -0.63 -5.83 -20.07
C GLY A 19 -0.44 -5.00 -18.79
N GLN A 20 0.77 -4.96 -18.23
CA GLN A 20 1.09 -4.18 -17.05
C GLN A 20 1.08 -2.67 -17.35
N ARG A 21 0.36 -1.89 -16.52
CA ARG A 21 0.26 -0.42 -16.66
C ARG A 21 1.37 0.34 -15.92
N ILE A 22 1.88 -0.22 -14.83
CA ILE A 22 2.95 0.36 -14.01
C ILE A 22 4.29 -0.15 -14.49
N LYS A 23 5.32 0.69 -14.58
CA LYS A 23 6.67 0.26 -14.99
C LYS A 23 7.45 -0.26 -13.77
N PRO A 24 8.13 -1.42 -13.85
CA PRO A 24 9.07 -1.86 -12.83
C PRO A 24 10.25 -0.88 -12.64
N PRO A 25 10.90 -0.87 -11.46
CA PRO A 25 10.50 -1.57 -10.24
C PRO A 25 9.34 -0.87 -9.51
N TYR A 26 8.40 -1.65 -8.96
CA TYR A 26 7.33 -1.12 -8.11
C TYR A 26 6.95 -2.10 -7.00
N VAL A 27 6.21 -1.62 -5.99
CA VAL A 27 5.85 -2.39 -4.81
C VAL A 27 4.37 -2.72 -4.81
N ALA A 28 4.03 -4.01 -4.72
CA ALA A 28 2.69 -4.46 -4.39
C ALA A 28 2.69 -4.92 -2.93
N ALA A 29 1.83 -4.33 -2.09
CA ALA A 29 1.80 -4.58 -0.66
C ALA A 29 0.39 -4.90 -0.17
N TYR A 30 0.31 -5.76 0.84
CA TYR A 30 -0.91 -5.91 1.63
C TYR A 30 -0.97 -4.80 2.67
N VAL A 31 -1.96 -3.92 2.55
CA VAL A 31 -2.18 -2.79 3.47
C VAL A 31 -3.34 -3.12 4.40
N LEU A 32 -3.07 -3.08 5.71
CA LEU A 32 -4.08 -3.16 6.75
C LEU A 32 -4.42 -1.74 7.20
N LEU A 33 -5.64 -1.28 6.88
CA LEU A 33 -6.12 0.03 7.32
C LEU A 33 -6.35 0.07 8.83
N ASP A 34 -6.19 1.25 9.43
CA ASP A 34 -6.41 1.44 10.86
C ASP A 34 -7.86 1.12 11.23
N GLY A 35 -8.04 0.13 12.12
CA GLY A 35 -9.35 -0.36 12.54
C GLY A 35 -9.98 -1.40 11.61
N ALA A 36 -9.30 -1.82 10.54
CA ALA A 36 -9.72 -2.94 9.71
C ALA A 36 -9.18 -4.27 10.24
N ASP A 37 -9.87 -5.35 9.91
CA ASP A 37 -9.44 -6.72 10.22
C ASP A 37 -8.68 -7.38 9.06
N ILE A 38 -8.97 -6.98 7.82
CA ILE A 38 -8.50 -7.70 6.64
C ILE A 38 -7.62 -6.76 5.81
N PRO A 39 -6.36 -7.13 5.53
CA PRO A 39 -5.53 -6.36 4.63
C PRO A 39 -5.95 -6.60 3.18
N PHE A 40 -5.65 -5.65 2.31
CA PHE A 40 -5.88 -5.81 0.88
C PHE A 40 -4.63 -5.44 0.09
N LEU A 41 -4.48 -6.09 -1.07
CA LEU A 41 -3.37 -5.84 -1.96
C LEU A 41 -3.55 -4.51 -2.69
N HIS A 42 -2.55 -3.63 -2.58
CA HIS A 42 -2.51 -2.36 -3.30
C HIS A 42 -1.08 -1.93 -3.64
N LEU A 43 -0.95 -1.02 -4.61
CA LEU A 43 0.31 -0.36 -4.96
C LEU A 43 0.80 0.54 -3.81
N VAL A 44 2.08 0.41 -3.45
CA VAL A 44 2.83 1.40 -2.65
C VAL A 44 3.79 2.14 -3.59
N TYR A 45 3.75 3.47 -3.53
CA TYR A 45 4.52 4.35 -4.41
C TYR A 45 5.08 5.55 -3.63
N ASP A 46 5.76 6.47 -4.31
CA ASP A 46 6.50 7.60 -3.71
C ASP A 46 7.57 7.18 -2.70
N ILE A 47 8.18 6.02 -2.93
CA ILE A 47 9.31 5.49 -2.17
C ILE A 47 10.20 4.65 -3.07
N ASP A 48 11.50 4.60 -2.78
CA ASP A 48 12.38 3.59 -3.39
C ASP A 48 11.87 2.20 -2.99
N PRO A 49 11.62 1.27 -3.95
CA PRO A 49 11.21 -0.08 -3.63
C PRO A 49 12.14 -0.80 -2.63
N ALA A 50 13.43 -0.46 -2.59
CA ALA A 50 14.39 -1.01 -1.64
C ALA A 50 14.16 -0.58 -0.18
N ASP A 51 13.45 0.53 0.05
CA ASP A 51 13.20 1.09 1.39
C ASP A 51 11.87 0.60 2.00
N VAL A 52 11.04 -0.12 1.23
CA VAL A 52 9.81 -0.72 1.74
C VAL A 52 10.11 -1.85 2.71
N ARG A 53 9.33 -1.88 3.79
CA ARG A 53 9.44 -2.86 4.88
C ARG A 53 8.08 -3.10 5.52
N MET A 54 7.93 -4.26 6.16
CA MET A 54 6.78 -4.56 7.01
C MET A 54 6.74 -3.56 8.18
N GLY A 55 5.53 -3.16 8.60
CA GLY A 55 5.35 -2.15 9.64
C GLY A 55 5.32 -0.71 9.13
N MET A 56 5.73 -0.45 7.89
CA MET A 56 5.72 0.89 7.32
C MET A 56 4.31 1.51 7.35
N ARG A 57 4.22 2.72 7.90
CA ARG A 57 2.98 3.51 7.98
C ARG A 57 2.71 4.21 6.67
N VAL A 58 1.55 3.94 6.08
CA VAL A 58 1.16 4.45 4.77
C VAL A 58 -0.20 5.14 4.83
N GLU A 59 -0.44 6.02 3.86
CA GLU A 59 -1.72 6.68 3.66
C GLU A 59 -2.15 6.60 2.19
N ALA A 60 -3.46 6.50 1.97
CA ALA A 60 -4.03 6.40 0.63
C ALA A 60 -3.93 7.75 -0.11
N VAL A 61 -3.40 7.71 -1.32
CA VAL A 61 -3.50 8.80 -2.30
C VAL A 61 -4.69 8.52 -3.20
N TRP A 62 -5.72 9.34 -3.07
CA TRP A 62 -6.98 9.20 -3.79
C TRP A 62 -6.93 9.89 -5.15
N LYS A 63 -7.73 9.41 -6.11
CA LYS A 63 -8.08 10.18 -7.31
C LYS A 63 -8.86 11.45 -6.93
N PRO A 64 -8.92 12.46 -7.82
CA PRO A 64 -9.91 13.53 -7.69
C PRO A 64 -11.31 12.94 -7.50
N LYS A 65 -12.11 13.54 -6.62
CA LYS A 65 -13.39 12.97 -6.18
C LYS A 65 -14.41 12.84 -7.32
N GLU A 66 -14.26 13.68 -8.34
CA GLU A 66 -15.08 13.71 -9.55
C GLU A 66 -14.86 12.46 -10.44
N GLU A 67 -13.73 11.77 -10.27
CA GLU A 67 -13.38 10.56 -11.01
C GLU A 67 -13.70 9.28 -10.24
N TRP A 68 -14.29 9.39 -9.04
CA TRP A 68 -14.56 8.23 -8.21
C TRP A 68 -15.67 7.36 -8.81
N GLY A 69 -15.37 6.08 -8.96
CA GLY A 69 -16.36 5.03 -9.14
C GLY A 69 -16.74 4.37 -7.82
N TYR A 70 -17.15 3.12 -7.88
CA TYR A 70 -17.44 2.28 -6.70
C TYR A 70 -16.35 1.24 -6.43
N GLY A 71 -15.22 1.34 -7.14
CA GLY A 71 -14.12 0.38 -7.09
C GLY A 71 -12.97 0.82 -6.18
N ILE A 72 -12.10 -0.12 -5.87
CA ILE A 72 -10.87 0.13 -5.10
C ILE A 72 -9.89 1.03 -5.86
N ASP A 73 -10.02 1.11 -7.19
CA ASP A 73 -9.19 1.93 -8.05
C ASP A 73 -9.39 3.45 -7.83
N ASN A 74 -10.33 3.85 -6.96
CA ASN A 74 -10.39 5.23 -6.44
C ASN A 74 -9.13 5.59 -5.64
N ILE A 75 -8.49 4.60 -5.01
CA ILE A 75 -7.16 4.74 -4.43
C ILE A 75 -6.15 4.56 -5.57
N GLN A 76 -5.34 5.58 -5.84
CA GLN A 76 -4.30 5.49 -6.87
C GLN A 76 -3.14 4.62 -6.38
N TYR A 77 -2.69 4.87 -5.17
CA TYR A 77 -1.63 4.14 -4.48
C TYR A 77 -1.61 4.54 -3.00
N PHE A 78 -0.79 3.85 -2.22
CA PHE A 78 -0.41 4.24 -0.88
C PHE A 78 0.98 4.85 -0.88
N ARG A 79 1.20 5.91 -0.10
CA ARG A 79 2.52 6.52 0.09
C ARG A 79 2.97 6.42 1.55
N PRO A 80 4.28 6.43 1.84
CA PRO A 80 4.76 6.50 3.21
C PRO A 80 4.35 7.81 3.89
N THR A 81 3.95 7.71 5.15
CA THR A 81 3.57 8.88 5.98
C THR A 81 4.78 9.56 6.63
N GLY A 82 5.92 8.87 6.72
CA GLY A 82 7.08 9.29 7.51
C GLY A 82 6.96 9.03 9.00
N GLU A 83 5.82 8.51 9.48
CA GLU A 83 5.67 8.04 10.86
C GLU A 83 6.58 6.83 11.13
N PRO A 84 7.01 6.59 12.38
CA PRO A 84 7.71 5.37 12.76
C PRO A 84 6.90 4.12 12.39
N ASP A 85 7.60 3.02 12.14
CA ASP A 85 6.94 1.75 11.83
C ASP A 85 6.03 1.30 12.97
N ALA A 86 4.91 0.67 12.59
CA ALA A 86 4.04 0.01 13.54
C ALA A 86 4.75 -1.17 14.20
N ASP A 87 4.44 -1.40 15.48
CA ASP A 87 4.90 -2.58 16.21
C ASP A 87 4.38 -3.85 15.52
N TYR A 88 5.26 -4.82 15.30
CA TYR A 88 4.94 -6.11 14.68
C TYR A 88 3.77 -6.82 15.37
N GLU A 89 3.66 -6.69 16.69
CA GLU A 89 2.58 -7.31 17.47
C GLU A 89 1.18 -6.83 17.05
N THR A 90 1.08 -5.65 16.43
CA THR A 90 -0.20 -5.06 16.03
C THR A 90 -0.75 -5.63 14.72
N TYR A 91 0.08 -6.29 13.90
CA TYR A 91 -0.33 -6.80 12.58
C TYR A 91 0.16 -8.22 12.25
N LYS A 92 0.91 -8.87 13.14
CA LYS A 92 1.48 -10.23 12.92
C LYS A 92 0.47 -11.30 12.49
N ASP A 93 -0.78 -11.20 12.95
CA ASP A 93 -1.83 -12.19 12.65
C ASP A 93 -2.50 -11.95 11.27
N ARG A 94 -2.04 -10.94 10.53
CA ARG A 94 -2.60 -10.47 9.25
C ARG A 94 -1.55 -10.40 8.12
N VAL A 95 -0.48 -11.18 8.25
CA VAL A 95 0.61 -11.32 7.25
C VAL A 95 0.27 -12.36 6.20
#